data_AF-A0A1D6P9B2-F1
#
_entry.id   AF-A0A1D6P9B2-F1
#
_cell.length_a   1.000
_cell.length_b   1.000
_cell.length_c   1.000
_cell.angle_alpha   90.00
_cell.angle_beta   90.00
_cell.angle_gamma   90.00
#
_symmetry.space_group_name_H-M   'P 1'
#
loop_
_entity.id
_entity.type
_entity.pdbx_description
1 polymer ?
#
loop_
_entity_poly.entity_id
_entity_poly.type
_entity_poly.pdbx_seq_one_letter_code
_entity_poly.pdbx_strand_id
1 'polypeptide(L)'
;MALEPVARAVAEEVARWGAMRQTGVSLRYMMEFGVRPTERTLLLAAQFLHKELPIRIARRALDLDSLPFGLSTKPAILKVRDWYVESFRDIRSFPEVKNQEDELAFTQMIKMIKVRHTNVVPAVALGVQQLKKDLGGPKAFPPGIHEIHQFLDRFYMSRIGIRMLIG
;
A
#
# COMPACT_ATOMS: atom_id res chain seq x y z
N MET A 1 10.05 -10.23 -25.16
CA MET A 1 8.69 -10.78 -25.36
C MET A 1 8.19 -11.63 -24.18
N ALA A 2 9.03 -12.13 -23.26
CA ALA A 2 8.62 -12.93 -22.10
C ALA A 2 8.13 -12.15 -20.85
N LEU A 3 8.18 -10.81 -20.86
CA LEU A 3 7.81 -9.95 -19.71
C LEU A 3 6.30 -9.68 -19.60
N GLU A 4 5.57 -9.75 -20.72
CA GLU A 4 4.13 -9.47 -20.81
C GLU A 4 3.25 -10.43 -20.00
N PRO A 5 3.44 -11.77 -20.08
CA PRO A 5 2.59 -12.72 -19.34
C PRO A 5 2.71 -12.58 -17.82
N VAL A 6 3.93 -12.32 -17.32
CA VAL A 6 4.20 -12.17 -15.88
C VAL A 6 3.62 -10.86 -15.35
N ALA A 7 3.77 -9.76 -16.11
CA ALA A 7 3.20 -8.47 -15.74
C ALA A 7 1.67 -8.54 -15.66
N ARG A 8 1.03 -9.22 -16.64
CA ARG A 8 -0.41 -9.45 -16.66
C ARG A 8 -0.89 -10.30 -15.48
N ALA A 9 -0.22 -11.41 -15.16
CA ALA A 9 -0.59 -12.25 -14.03
C ALA A 9 -0.55 -11.49 -12.70
N VAL A 10 0.47 -10.64 -12.50
CA VAL A 10 0.56 -9.78 -11.31
C VAL A 10 -0.57 -8.76 -11.28
N ALA A 11 -0.91 -8.14 -12.41
CA ALA A 11 -2.01 -7.19 -12.47
C ALA A 11 -3.36 -7.84 -12.11
N GLU A 12 -3.60 -9.06 -12.60
CA GLU A 12 -4.80 -9.85 -12.27
C GLU A 12 -4.84 -10.21 -10.77
N GLU A 13 -3.71 -10.58 -10.18
CA GLU A 13 -3.64 -10.80 -8.73
C GLU A 13 -3.88 -9.54 -7.92
N VAL A 14 -3.27 -8.40 -8.29
CA VAL A 14 -3.49 -7.11 -7.62
C VAL A 14 -4.97 -6.71 -7.70
N ALA A 15 -5.61 -6.88 -8.85
CA ALA A 15 -7.04 -6.63 -9.02
C ALA A 15 -7.89 -7.50 -8.08
N ARG A 16 -7.62 -8.81 -8.05
CA ARG A 16 -8.32 -9.78 -7.21
C ARG A 16 -8.19 -9.47 -5.72
N TRP A 17 -6.96 -9.26 -5.25
CA TRP A 17 -6.69 -8.98 -3.83
C TRP A 17 -7.17 -7.60 -3.42
N GLY A 18 -7.01 -6.62 -4.31
CA GLY A 18 -7.55 -5.28 -4.11
C GLY A 18 -9.04 -5.33 -3.83
N ALA A 19 -9.81 -6.10 -4.62
CA ALA A 19 -11.27 -6.24 -4.50
C ALA A 19 -11.77 -6.81 -3.16
N MET A 20 -10.92 -7.46 -2.37
CA MET A 20 -11.31 -8.08 -1.10
C MET A 20 -11.68 -7.05 -0.01
N ARG A 21 -12.46 -7.50 0.98
CA ARG A 21 -12.86 -6.70 2.13
C ARG A 21 -11.71 -6.63 3.14
N GLN A 22 -11.38 -5.42 3.59
CA GLN A 22 -10.39 -5.20 4.65
C GLN A 22 -10.98 -5.55 6.02
N THR A 23 -10.16 -6.15 6.88
CA THR A 23 -10.53 -6.47 8.26
C THR A 23 -10.18 -5.31 9.18
N GLY A 24 -11.18 -4.69 9.80
CA GLY A 24 -10.95 -3.63 10.79
C GLY A 24 -10.27 -4.19 12.05
N VAL A 25 -9.33 -3.44 12.60
CA VAL A 25 -8.71 -3.75 13.90
C VAL A 25 -9.43 -2.95 14.99
N SER A 26 -9.96 -3.64 16.00
CA SER A 26 -10.67 -3.00 17.11
C SER A 26 -9.71 -2.53 18.21
N LEU A 27 -10.12 -1.55 19.02
CA LEU A 27 -9.34 -1.12 20.19
C LEU A 27 -9.09 -2.26 21.18
N ARG A 28 -10.08 -3.15 21.37
CA ARG A 28 -9.93 -4.36 22.18
C ARG A 28 -8.83 -5.26 21.62
N TYR A 29 -8.84 -5.51 20.31
CA TYR A 29 -7.78 -6.25 19.65
C TYR A 29 -6.44 -5.56 19.90
N MET A 30 -6.31 -4.24 19.73
CA MET A 30 -5.04 -3.53 20.00
C MET A 30 -4.54 -3.69 21.44
N MET A 31 -5.42 -3.61 22.44
CA MET A 31 -5.03 -3.77 23.84
C MET A 31 -4.54 -5.19 24.15
N GLU A 32 -5.15 -6.22 23.55
CA GLU A 32 -4.78 -7.62 23.78
C GLU A 32 -3.34 -7.94 23.29
N PHE A 33 -2.82 -7.24 22.27
CA PHE A 33 -1.43 -7.39 21.81
C PHE A 33 -0.43 -6.44 22.52
N GLY A 34 -0.91 -5.34 23.12
CA GLY A 34 -0.05 -4.30 23.71
C GLY A 34 0.37 -4.53 25.16
N VAL A 35 -0.40 -5.29 25.95
CA VAL A 35 -0.19 -5.38 27.41
C VAL A 35 0.99 -6.29 27.80
N ARG A 36 1.39 -7.25 26.95
CA ARG A 36 2.64 -8.04 27.05
C ARG A 36 2.81 -8.91 25.80
N PRO A 37 3.75 -8.61 24.88
CA PRO A 37 3.97 -9.46 23.72
C PRO A 37 4.57 -10.80 24.15
N THR A 38 3.90 -11.88 23.80
CA THR A 38 4.37 -13.28 23.87
C THR A 38 4.67 -13.79 22.47
N GLU A 39 5.45 -14.87 22.36
CA GLU A 39 5.73 -15.52 21.06
C GLU A 39 4.44 -15.90 20.33
N ARG A 40 3.44 -16.42 21.06
CA ARG A 40 2.13 -16.76 20.51
C ARG A 40 1.41 -15.54 19.95
N THR A 41 1.40 -14.42 20.67
CA THR A 41 0.75 -13.19 20.18
C THR A 41 1.50 -12.59 18.99
N LEU A 42 2.83 -12.66 18.96
CA LEU A 42 3.61 -12.19 17.80
C LEU A 42 3.32 -13.04 16.56
N LEU A 43 3.28 -14.37 16.73
CA LEU A 43 2.92 -15.30 15.66
C LEU A 43 1.50 -15.02 15.11
N LEU A 44 0.51 -14.83 15.99
CA LEU A 44 -0.86 -14.49 15.58
C LEU A 44 -0.93 -13.15 14.85
N ALA A 45 -0.17 -12.15 15.30
CA ALA A 45 -0.08 -10.85 14.64
C ALA A 45 0.53 -10.99 13.24
N ALA A 46 1.63 -11.72 13.11
CA ALA A 46 2.26 -11.97 11.82
C ALA A 46 1.35 -12.73 10.85
N GLN A 47 0.64 -13.75 11.32
CA GLN A 47 -0.35 -14.48 10.52
C GLN A 47 -1.52 -13.59 10.07
N PHE A 48 -2.00 -12.71 10.95
CA PHE A 48 -3.01 -11.72 10.58
C PHE A 48 -2.48 -10.77 9.48
N LEU A 49 -1.29 -10.20 9.68
CA LEU A 49 -0.68 -9.26 8.74
C LEU A 49 -0.36 -9.92 7.39
N HIS A 50 0.08 -11.18 7.38
CA HIS A 50 0.33 -11.97 6.16
C HIS A 50 -0.92 -12.08 5.29
N LYS A 51 -2.10 -12.19 5.92
CA LYS A 51 -3.40 -12.23 5.22
C LYS A 51 -3.94 -10.85 4.86
N GLU A 52 -3.79 -9.87 5.75
CA GLU A 52 -4.44 -8.56 5.63
C GLU A 52 -3.64 -7.55 4.78
N LEU A 53 -2.31 -7.54 4.86
CA LEU A 53 -1.48 -6.57 4.16
C LEU A 53 -1.60 -6.65 2.62
N PRO A 54 -1.64 -7.84 1.97
CA PRO A 54 -1.83 -7.93 0.53
C PRO A 54 -3.11 -7.24 0.05
N ILE A 55 -4.20 -7.36 0.80
CA ILE A 55 -5.49 -6.71 0.48
C ILE A 55 -5.33 -5.19 0.48
N ARG A 56 -4.78 -4.65 1.57
CA ARG A 56 -4.65 -3.20 1.75
C ARG A 56 -3.67 -2.59 0.76
N ILE A 57 -2.55 -3.25 0.50
CA ILE A 57 -1.50 -2.78 -0.41
C ILE A 57 -1.97 -2.86 -1.87
N ALA A 58 -2.60 -3.97 -2.27
CA ALA A 58 -3.16 -4.11 -3.61
C ALA A 58 -4.21 -3.03 -3.90
N ARG A 59 -5.10 -2.75 -2.94
CA ARG A 59 -6.08 -1.67 -3.09
C ARG A 59 -5.41 -0.31 -3.32
N ARG A 60 -4.29 -0.01 -2.66
CA ARG A 60 -3.56 1.26 -2.88
C ARG A 60 -2.93 1.35 -4.27
N ALA A 61 -2.41 0.24 -4.80
CA ALA A 61 -1.94 0.21 -6.18
C ALA A 61 -3.07 0.56 -7.16
N LEU A 62 -4.25 -0.06 -6.98
CA LEU A 62 -5.43 0.23 -7.80
C LEU A 62 -5.93 1.66 -7.65
N ASP A 63 -5.94 2.19 -6.42
CA ASP A 63 -6.32 3.58 -6.17
C ASP A 63 -5.42 4.52 -6.99
N LEU A 64 -4.10 4.30 -7.00
CA LEU A 64 -3.15 5.14 -7.74
C LEU A 64 -3.34 5.05 -9.27
N ASP A 65 -3.71 3.88 -9.80
CA ASP A 65 -4.04 3.74 -11.23
C ASP A 65 -5.33 4.48 -11.61
N SER A 66 -6.25 4.66 -10.65
CA SER A 66 -7.54 5.35 -10.86
C SER A 66 -7.48 6.88 -10.70
N LEU A 67 -6.30 7.44 -10.44
CA LEU A 67 -6.13 8.88 -10.21
C LEU A 67 -6.57 9.73 -11.42
N PRO A 68 -7.42 10.76 -11.22
CA PRO A 68 -8.04 11.52 -12.31
C PRO A 68 -7.08 12.52 -12.97
N PHE A 69 -7.55 13.17 -14.04
CA PHE A 69 -6.85 14.26 -14.76
C PHE A 69 -5.47 13.87 -15.31
N GLY A 70 -5.25 12.57 -15.55
CA GLY A 70 -3.94 12.06 -15.96
C GLY A 70 -2.89 12.12 -14.84
N LEU A 71 -3.29 12.28 -13.58
CA LEU A 71 -2.36 12.22 -12.45
C LEU A 71 -1.77 10.81 -12.30
N SER A 72 -2.55 9.76 -12.60
CA SER A 72 -2.09 8.35 -12.59
C SER A 72 -0.91 8.09 -13.52
N THR A 73 -0.75 8.88 -14.58
CA THR A 73 0.33 8.71 -15.57
C THR A 73 1.57 9.53 -15.25
N LYS A 74 1.57 10.32 -14.17
CA LYS A 74 2.74 11.14 -13.81
C LYS A 74 3.87 10.24 -13.29
N PRO A 75 5.14 10.47 -13.70
CA PRO A 75 6.25 9.60 -13.33
C PRO A 75 6.39 9.36 -11.83
N ALA A 76 6.15 10.38 -11.01
CA ALA A 76 6.23 10.24 -9.56
C ALA A 76 5.10 9.35 -8.99
N ILE A 77 3.91 9.39 -9.59
CA ILE A 77 2.76 8.54 -9.19
C ILE A 77 2.97 7.09 -9.62
N LEU A 78 3.45 6.87 -10.85
CA LEU A 78 3.82 5.53 -11.33
C LEU A 78 4.88 4.90 -10.41
N LYS A 79 5.88 5.67 -9.98
CA LYS A 79 6.89 5.19 -9.02
C LYS A 79 6.27 4.76 -7.69
N VAL A 80 5.32 5.52 -7.16
CA VAL A 80 4.62 5.16 -5.92
C VAL A 80 3.79 3.89 -6.12
N ARG A 81 3.06 3.77 -7.24
CA ARG A 81 2.31 2.56 -7.57
C ARG A 81 3.23 1.35 -7.64
N ASP A 82 4.38 1.48 -8.30
CA ASP A 82 5.35 0.39 -8.43
C ASP A 82 5.87 -0.06 -7.06
N TRP A 83 6.07 0.85 -6.10
CA TRP A 83 6.40 0.48 -4.72
C TRP A 83 5.29 -0.35 -4.03
N TYR A 84 4.02 -0.06 -4.29
CA TYR A 84 2.90 -0.86 -3.78
C TYR A 84 2.86 -2.24 -4.46
N VAL A 85 3.07 -2.32 -5.77
CA VAL A 85 3.11 -3.59 -6.51
C VAL A 85 4.29 -4.46 -6.04
N GLU A 86 5.46 -3.86 -5.83
CA GLU A 86 6.64 -4.57 -5.29
C GLU A 86 6.37 -5.10 -3.88
N SER A 87 5.85 -4.28 -2.97
CA SER A 87 5.44 -4.73 -1.64
C SER A 87 4.38 -5.83 -1.66
N PHE A 88 3.42 -5.76 -2.60
CA PHE A 88 2.42 -6.80 -2.78
C PHE A 88 3.08 -8.13 -3.17
N ARG A 89 4.01 -8.11 -4.13
CA ARG A 89 4.77 -9.30 -4.54
C ARG A 89 5.60 -9.89 -3.40
N ASP A 90 6.27 -9.05 -2.62
CA ASP A 90 7.06 -9.49 -1.47
C ASP A 90 6.21 -10.30 -0.49
N ILE A 91 5.03 -9.78 -0.12
CA ILE A 91 4.15 -10.46 0.84
C ILE A 91 3.54 -11.71 0.23
N ARG A 92 3.12 -11.66 -1.04
CA ARG A 92 2.50 -12.81 -1.73
C ARG A 92 3.46 -13.96 -1.96
N SER A 93 4.75 -13.65 -2.11
CA SER A 93 5.81 -14.65 -2.27
C SER A 93 6.35 -15.16 -0.94
N PHE A 94 6.00 -14.50 0.18
CA PHE A 94 6.40 -14.93 1.51
C PHE A 94 5.62 -16.20 1.91
N PRO A 95 6.30 -17.27 2.36
CA PRO A 95 5.64 -18.51 2.77
C PRO A 95 4.69 -18.30 3.95
N GLU A 96 3.77 -19.24 4.18
CA GLU A 96 2.87 -19.15 5.32
C GLU A 96 3.66 -19.12 6.65
N VAL A 97 3.31 -18.18 7.52
CA VAL A 97 3.94 -18.01 8.84
C VAL A 97 3.42 -19.06 9.81
N LYS A 98 4.23 -20.08 10.15
CA LYS A 98 3.80 -21.23 10.98
C LYS A 98 4.46 -21.27 12.35
N ASN A 99 5.66 -20.73 12.45
CA ASN A 99 6.47 -20.77 13.66
C ASN A 99 7.18 -19.43 13.90
N GLN A 100 7.98 -19.38 14.97
CA GLN A 100 8.70 -18.18 15.39
C GLN A 100 9.81 -17.75 14.41
N GLU A 101 10.45 -18.68 13.74
CA GLU A 101 11.46 -18.37 12.72
C GLU A 101 10.81 -17.67 11.51
N ASP A 102 9.67 -18.20 11.05
CA ASP A 102 8.89 -17.57 9.98
C ASP A 102 8.39 -16.17 10.40
N GLU A 103 7.95 -16.02 11.65
CA GLU A 103 7.49 -14.75 12.22
C GLU A 103 8.61 -13.70 12.14
N LEU A 104 9.80 -14.05 12.62
CA LEU A 104 10.96 -13.16 12.60
C LEU A 104 11.32 -12.76 11.16
N ALA A 105 11.36 -13.73 10.24
CA ALA A 105 11.64 -13.47 8.83
C ALA A 105 10.57 -12.56 8.19
N PHE A 106 9.30 -12.78 8.51
CA PHE A 106 8.18 -11.97 8.03
C PHE A 106 8.27 -10.54 8.57
N THR A 107 8.61 -10.38 9.84
CA THR A 107 8.84 -9.09 10.48
C THR A 107 9.97 -8.32 9.80
N GLN A 108 11.06 -8.98 9.38
CA GLN A 108 12.12 -8.31 8.60
C GLN A 108 11.64 -7.85 7.22
N MET A 109 10.86 -8.68 6.51
CA MET A 109 10.27 -8.29 5.24
C MET A 109 9.33 -7.08 5.39
N ILE A 110 8.50 -7.04 6.44
CA ILE A 110 7.64 -5.89 6.74
C ILE A 110 8.46 -4.62 7.00
N LYS A 111 9.60 -4.72 7.71
CA LYS A 111 10.50 -3.57 7.91
C LYS A 111 11.01 -3.01 6.59
N MET A 112 11.34 -3.86 5.62
CA MET A 112 11.74 -3.42 4.28
C MET A 112 10.60 -2.71 3.54
N ILE A 113 9.37 -3.20 3.64
CA ILE A 113 8.17 -2.52 3.11
C ILE A 113 7.99 -1.14 3.75
N LYS A 114 8.12 -1.04 5.08
CA LYS A 114 8.02 0.23 5.81
C LYS A 114 9.03 1.26 5.30
N VAL A 115 10.27 0.84 5.06
CA VAL A 115 11.34 1.69 4.51
C VAL A 115 11.01 2.11 3.08
N ARG A 116 10.65 1.18 2.19
CA ARG A 116 10.26 1.47 0.79
C ARG A 116 9.16 2.54 0.71
N HIS A 117 8.21 2.52 1.65
CA HIS A 117 7.07 3.42 1.65
C HIS A 117 7.34 4.77 2.34
N THR A 118 8.56 5.05 2.81
CA THR A 118 8.92 6.30 3.52
C THR A 118 8.63 7.54 2.70
N ASN A 119 8.96 7.49 1.41
CA ASN A 119 8.90 8.65 0.52
C ASN A 119 7.60 8.75 -0.30
N VAL A 120 6.54 8.04 0.10
CA VAL A 120 5.25 8.10 -0.60
C VAL A 120 4.68 9.52 -0.62
N VAL A 121 4.62 10.20 0.52
CA VAL A 121 4.06 11.56 0.61
C VAL A 121 4.80 12.56 -0.28
N PRO A 122 6.14 12.72 -0.19
CA PRO A 122 6.85 13.65 -1.06
C PRO A 122 6.77 13.26 -2.54
N ALA A 123 6.72 11.97 -2.88
CA ALA A 123 6.56 11.53 -4.26
C ALA A 123 5.16 11.85 -4.83
N VAL A 124 4.09 11.67 -4.05
CA VAL A 124 2.75 12.08 -4.46
C VAL A 124 2.67 13.59 -4.63
N ALA A 125 3.27 14.37 -3.73
CA ALA A 125 3.35 15.83 -3.87
C ALA A 125 4.07 16.25 -5.17
N LEU A 126 5.17 15.57 -5.51
CA LEU A 126 5.87 15.77 -6.78
C LEU A 126 4.98 15.42 -7.98
N GLY A 127 4.17 14.37 -7.90
CA GLY A 127 3.20 13.99 -8.94
C GLY A 127 2.15 15.07 -9.19
N VAL A 128 1.61 15.65 -8.12
CA VAL A 128 0.67 16.79 -8.21
C VAL A 128 1.37 18.01 -8.83
N GLN A 129 2.63 18.27 -8.47
CA GLN A 129 3.41 19.35 -9.07
C GLN A 129 3.66 19.12 -10.58
N GLN A 130 3.95 17.88 -10.99
CA GLN A 130 4.11 17.50 -12.40
C GLN A 130 2.82 17.77 -13.19
N LEU A 131 1.66 17.34 -12.66
CA LEU A 131 0.37 17.65 -13.26
C LEU A 131 0.15 19.17 -13.40
N LYS A 132 0.47 19.93 -12.36
CA LYS A 132 0.29 21.38 -12.36
C LYS A 132 1.13 22.08 -13.45
N LYS A 133 2.34 21.58 -13.73
CA LYS A 133 3.19 22.10 -14.81
C LYS A 133 2.55 21.86 -16.17
N ASP A 134 2.01 20.67 -16.39
CA ASP A 134 1.38 20.28 -17.66
C ASP A 134 0.10 21.09 -17.94
N LEU A 135 -0.57 21.56 -16.90
CA LEU A 135 -1.80 22.37 -17.01
C LEU A 135 -1.57 23.88 -17.17
N GLY A 136 -0.32 24.36 -17.21
CA GLY A 136 -0.02 25.78 -17.42
C GLY A 136 0.39 26.56 -16.15
N GLY A 137 0.79 25.87 -15.08
CA GLY A 137 1.56 26.47 -13.99
C GLY A 137 0.79 26.82 -12.71
N PRO A 138 1.31 27.74 -11.86
CA PRO A 138 0.87 27.93 -10.47
C PRO A 138 -0.62 28.25 -10.25
N LYS A 139 -1.31 28.81 -11.26
CA LYS A 139 -2.72 29.21 -11.20
C LYS A 139 -3.66 28.20 -11.87
N ALA A 140 -3.12 27.19 -12.55
CA ALA A 140 -3.91 26.18 -13.24
C ALA A 140 -4.17 25.00 -12.30
N PHE A 141 -5.23 25.09 -11.50
CA PHE A 141 -5.92 23.89 -11.06
C PHE A 141 -7.12 23.66 -11.96
N PRO A 142 -7.33 22.44 -12.46
CA PRO A 142 -8.46 22.16 -13.32
C PRO A 142 -9.76 22.30 -12.50
N PRO A 143 -10.88 22.68 -13.15
CA PRO A 143 -12.20 22.47 -12.58
C PRO A 143 -12.31 20.99 -12.13
N GLY A 144 -12.67 20.73 -10.87
CA GLY A 144 -12.72 19.37 -10.32
C GLY A 144 -11.53 18.96 -9.43
N ILE A 145 -10.64 19.89 -9.05
CA ILE A 145 -9.56 19.62 -8.08
C ILE A 145 -10.02 18.97 -6.76
N HIS A 146 -11.28 19.20 -6.37
CA HIS A 146 -11.89 18.57 -5.21
C HIS A 146 -11.85 17.02 -5.29
N GLU A 147 -11.93 16.44 -6.49
CA GLU A 147 -11.82 14.99 -6.69
C GLU A 147 -10.42 14.47 -6.30
N ILE A 148 -9.36 15.22 -6.64
CA ILE A 148 -8.00 14.90 -6.21
C ILE A 148 -7.89 15.00 -4.68
N HIS A 149 -8.46 16.03 -4.06
CA HIS A 149 -8.44 16.17 -2.59
C HIS A 149 -9.14 14.99 -1.91
N GLN A 150 -10.38 14.69 -2.31
CA GLN A 150 -11.14 13.56 -1.76
C GLN A 150 -10.40 12.22 -1.96
N PHE A 151 -9.75 12.04 -3.11
CA PHE A 151 -8.92 10.88 -3.35
C PHE A 151 -7.75 10.82 -2.37
N LEU A 152 -6.98 11.90 -2.25
CA LEU A 152 -5.78 11.96 -1.41
C LEU A 152 -6.14 11.74 0.06
N ASP A 153 -7.28 12.27 0.53
CA ASP A 153 -7.77 12.01 1.88
C ASP A 153 -8.01 10.51 2.12
N ARG A 154 -8.73 9.84 1.21
CA ARG A 154 -8.95 8.39 1.32
C ARG A 154 -7.64 7.60 1.24
N PHE A 155 -6.76 7.96 0.33
CA PHE A 155 -5.46 7.32 0.13
C PHE A 155 -4.59 7.45 1.39
N TYR A 156 -4.47 8.66 1.95
CA TYR A 156 -3.65 8.91 3.13
C TYR A 156 -4.25 8.31 4.39
N MET A 157 -5.57 8.34 4.59
CA MET A 157 -6.22 7.65 5.71
C MET A 157 -5.97 6.15 5.66
N SER A 158 -6.09 5.53 4.48
CA SER A 158 -5.82 4.12 4.36
C SER A 158 -4.33 3.78 4.53
N ARG A 159 -3.42 4.64 4.05
CA ARG A 159 -1.98 4.51 4.30
C ARG A 159 -1.63 4.63 5.78
N ILE A 160 -2.25 5.54 6.52
CA ILE A 160 -2.09 5.64 7.98
C ILE A 160 -2.51 4.31 8.63
N GLY A 161 -3.62 3.73 8.19
CA GLY A 161 -4.05 2.40 8.63
C GLY A 161 -3.02 1.30 8.36
N ILE A 162 -2.40 1.27 7.18
CA ILE A 162 -1.31 0.33 6.87
C ILE A 162 -0.10 0.60 7.78
N ARG A 163 0.30 1.86 7.93
CA ARG A 163 1.44 2.29 8.76
C ARG A 163 1.27 1.94 10.23
N MET A 164 0.06 2.01 10.75
CA MET A 164 -0.26 1.57 12.11
C MET A 164 -0.03 0.06 12.26
N LEU A 165 -0.41 -0.74 11.27
CA LEU A 165 -0.26 -2.20 11.31
C LEU A 165 1.19 -2.66 11.22
N ILE A 166 2.01 -1.97 10.43
CA ILE A 166 3.44 -2.29 10.22
C ILE A 166 4.38 -1.45 11.09
N GLY A 167 3.82 -0.75 12.08
CA GLY A 167 4.46 0.28 12.91
C GLY A 167 5.85 -0.08 13.41
#